data_AF-A0A250WQT9-F1
#
_entry.id   AF-A0A250WQT9-F1
#
_cell.length_a   1.000
_cell.length_b   1.000
_cell.length_c   1.000
_cell.angle_alpha   90.00
_cell.angle_beta   90.00
_cell.angle_gamma   90.00
#
_symmetry.space_group_name_H-M   'P 1'
#
loop_
_entity.id
_entity.type
_entity.pdbx_description
1 polymer ?
#
loop_
_entity_poly.entity_id
_entity_poly.type
_entity_poly.pdbx_seq_one_letter_code
_entity_poly.pdbx_strand_id
1 'polypeptide(L)'
;MNESSTRSFDSAESLGIHDCHPSVTGSSDRFFSCIAVGRQSVTKQLHLSDPALNVEVLVVLAVIRLPQVSSDIVLSLTSPLDHTDQDNDESRKCKDCVLEILRSFEIQDWGLFTSNERV
;
A
#
# COMPACT_ATOMS: atom_id res chain seq x y z
N MET A 1 3.73 -30.34 -8.71
CA MET A 1 3.70 -30.00 -7.28
C MET A 1 3.85 -28.49 -7.21
N ASN A 2 2.82 -27.79 -6.72
CA ASN A 2 2.79 -26.33 -6.68
C ASN A 2 3.56 -25.85 -5.45
N GLU A 3 4.72 -25.22 -5.64
CA GLU A 3 5.41 -24.55 -4.55
C GLU A 3 4.98 -23.09 -4.47
N SER A 4 4.40 -22.82 -3.31
CA SER A 4 3.89 -21.59 -2.76
C SER A 4 4.90 -20.44 -2.82
N SER A 5 4.48 -19.30 -3.36
CA SER A 5 5.10 -18.00 -3.03
C SER A 5 5.03 -17.80 -1.51
N THR A 6 6.16 -17.98 -0.83
CA THR A 6 6.29 -17.65 0.59
C THR A 6 6.33 -16.14 0.74
N ARG A 7 5.21 -15.56 1.18
CA ARG A 7 5.12 -14.17 1.62
C ARG A 7 5.66 -14.11 3.05
N SER A 8 6.84 -13.53 3.26
CA SER A 8 7.28 -13.11 4.60
C SER A 8 6.90 -11.65 4.80
N PHE A 9 5.88 -11.40 5.62
CA PHE A 9 5.61 -10.05 6.12
C PHE A 9 6.50 -9.81 7.33
N ASP A 10 7.56 -9.02 7.17
CA ASP A 10 8.55 -8.70 8.21
C ASP A 10 8.03 -7.68 9.25
N SER A 11 6.77 -7.85 9.70
CA SER A 11 6.00 -7.01 10.62
C SER A 11 4.93 -6.19 9.90
N ALA A 12 3.68 -6.59 10.09
CA ALA A 12 2.59 -5.63 10.07
C ALA A 12 2.79 -4.74 11.32
N GLU A 13 3.56 -3.66 11.18
CA GLU A 13 3.46 -2.57 12.15
C GLU A 13 2.04 -2.03 12.04
N SER A 14 1.16 -2.49 12.93
CA SER A 14 -0.03 -1.75 13.30
C SER A 14 0.47 -0.46 13.94
N LEU A 15 0.83 0.51 13.11
CA LEU A 15 1.02 1.90 13.50
C LEU A 15 -0.34 2.32 14.03
N GLY A 16 -0.52 2.12 15.35
CA GLY A 16 -1.82 2.16 15.99
C GLY A 16 -2.53 3.41 15.55
N ILE A 17 -3.77 3.26 15.05
CA ILE A 17 -4.66 4.29 14.51
C ILE A 17 -3.98 5.66 14.58
N HIS A 18 -3.06 5.92 13.65
CA HIS A 18 -2.63 7.30 13.52
C HIS A 18 -3.87 7.95 12.96
N ASP A 19 -4.46 8.85 13.75
CA ASP A 19 -5.45 9.81 13.30
C ASP A 19 -4.77 10.77 12.29
N CYS A 20 -4.16 10.22 11.24
CA CYS A 20 -4.02 10.85 9.94
C CYS A 20 -5.42 10.80 9.33
N HIS A 21 -6.37 11.47 10.01
CA HIS A 21 -7.64 11.77 9.43
C HIS A 21 -7.31 12.66 8.23
N PRO A 22 -7.58 12.22 6.99
CA PRO A 22 -7.58 13.16 5.87
C PRO A 22 -8.47 14.32 6.30
N SER A 23 -7.94 15.54 6.22
CA SER A 23 -8.62 16.74 6.69
C SER A 23 -9.78 17.04 5.74
N VAL A 24 -10.92 16.39 5.96
CA VAL A 24 -12.14 16.66 5.21
C VAL A 24 -12.85 17.80 5.90
N THR A 25 -12.79 18.99 5.30
CA THR A 25 -13.64 20.11 5.68
C THR A 25 -15.07 19.81 5.25
N GLY A 26 -15.91 19.25 6.14
CA GLY A 26 -17.36 19.29 5.89
C GLY A 26 -18.23 18.27 6.63
N SER A 27 -17.74 17.08 6.93
CA SER A 27 -18.57 16.04 7.56
C SER A 27 -17.70 15.08 8.36
N SER A 28 -18.24 14.59 9.47
CA SER A 28 -17.65 13.58 10.37
C SER A 28 -17.57 12.21 9.68
N ASP A 29 -16.98 12.16 8.50
CA ASP A 29 -16.91 10.98 7.67
C ASP A 29 -15.67 10.20 8.08
N ARG A 30 -15.91 9.20 8.93
CA ARG A 30 -14.88 8.32 9.46
C ARG A 30 -14.41 7.39 8.35
N PHE A 31 -13.39 7.82 7.63
CA PHE A 31 -12.58 6.91 6.81
C PHE A 31 -11.66 6.12 7.71
N PHE A 32 -11.40 4.88 7.33
CA PHE A 32 -10.37 4.06 7.97
C PHE A 32 -9.20 3.94 7.03
N SER A 33 -7.99 4.22 7.50
CA SER A 33 -6.78 3.99 6.73
C SER A 33 -5.81 3.07 7.48
N CYS A 34 -5.10 2.22 6.75
CA CYS A 34 -3.98 1.45 7.29
C CYS A 34 -2.82 1.40 6.29
N ILE A 35 -1.61 1.23 6.80
CA ILE A 35 -0.39 1.09 6.00
C ILE A 35 0.28 -0.22 6.38
N ALA A 36 0.70 -0.99 5.38
CA ALA A 36 1.53 -2.16 5.54
C ALA A 36 2.80 -1.98 4.71
N VAL A 37 3.95 -2.31 5.30
CA VAL A 37 5.24 -2.33 4.60
C VAL A 37 5.70 -3.78 4.57
N GLY A 38 6.12 -4.24 3.40
CA GLY A 38 6.59 -5.59 3.21
C GLY A 38 7.68 -5.67 2.15
N ARG A 39 8.34 -6.82 2.11
CA ARG A 39 9.31 -7.17 1.07
C ARG A 39 8.75 -8.30 0.24
N GLN A 40 9.07 -8.29 -1.04
CA GLN A 40 8.66 -9.34 -1.96
C GLN A 40 9.81 -9.70 -2.89
N SER A 41 10.15 -10.98 -2.94
CA SER A 41 11.02 -11.52 -3.98
C SER A 41 10.21 -11.76 -5.26
N VAL A 42 10.68 -11.23 -6.38
CA VAL A 42 10.05 -11.40 -7.69
C VAL A 42 10.99 -12.19 -8.61
N THR A 43 10.56 -13.40 -8.96
CA THR A 43 11.27 -14.28 -9.90
C THR A 43 10.52 -14.36 -11.22
N LYS A 44 11.20 -14.17 -12.36
CA LYS A 44 10.62 -14.45 -13.68
C LYS A 44 10.61 -15.96 -13.94
N GLN A 45 9.45 -16.50 -14.29
CA GLN A 45 9.17 -17.94 -14.43
C GLN A 45 10.11 -18.72 -15.38
N LEU A 46 10.79 -18.03 -16.30
CA LEU A 46 11.76 -18.62 -17.23
C LEU A 46 13.12 -18.97 -16.58
N HIS A 47 13.40 -18.47 -15.38
CA HIS A 47 14.71 -18.57 -14.74
C HIS A 47 14.63 -19.10 -13.29
N LEU A 48 13.76 -20.08 -13.03
CA LEU A 48 13.64 -20.72 -11.71
C LEU A 48 14.95 -21.37 -11.20
N SER A 49 15.91 -21.62 -12.10
CA SER A 49 17.21 -22.21 -11.78
C SER A 49 18.32 -21.19 -11.46
N ASP A 50 18.10 -19.88 -11.67
CA ASP A 50 19.11 -18.86 -11.44
C ASP A 50 18.68 -17.87 -10.33
N PRO A 51 19.14 -18.07 -9.08
CA PRO A 51 18.80 -17.19 -7.98
C PRO A 51 19.35 -15.77 -8.14
N ALA A 52 20.31 -15.53 -9.05
CA ALA A 52 20.84 -14.20 -9.32
C ALA A 52 19.83 -13.29 -10.07
N LEU A 53 18.70 -13.83 -10.51
CA LEU A 53 17.64 -13.09 -11.21
C LEU A 53 16.44 -12.77 -10.31
N ASN A 54 16.52 -13.08 -9.01
CA ASN A 54 15.52 -12.67 -8.03
C ASN A 54 15.69 -11.19 -7.72
N VAL A 55 14.65 -10.40 -7.99
CA VAL A 55 14.61 -8.99 -7.63
C VAL A 55 13.83 -8.86 -6.34
N GLU A 56 14.49 -8.39 -5.27
CA GLU A 56 13.79 -7.99 -4.06
C GLU A 56 13.15 -6.62 -4.30
N VAL A 57 11.88 -6.49 -3.95
CA VAL A 57 11.16 -5.22 -3.98
C VAL A 57 10.58 -4.92 -2.61
N LEU A 58 10.73 -3.68 -2.19
CA LEU A 58 9.95 -3.11 -1.11
C LEU A 58 8.56 -2.76 -1.64
N VAL A 59 7.54 -3.12 -0.88
CA VAL A 59 6.15 -2.80 -1.16
C VAL A 59 5.57 -2.07 0.04
N VAL A 60 5.11 -0.84 -0.16
CA VAL A 60 4.30 -0.09 0.81
C VAL A 60 2.88 -0.05 0.29
N LEU A 61 1.97 -0.67 1.02
CA LEU A 61 0.53 -0.66 0.74
C LEU A 61 -0.17 0.27 1.71
N ALA A 62 -1.05 1.12 1.21
CA ALA A 62 -2.04 1.79 2.03
C ALA A 62 -3.44 1.44 1.55
N VAL A 63 -4.34 1.18 2.50
CA VAL A 63 -5.75 0.92 2.22
C VAL A 63 -6.57 2.01 2.89
N ILE A 64 -7.45 2.66 2.14
CA ILE A 64 -8.43 3.63 2.62
C ILE A 64 -9.80 3.03 2.38
N ARG A 65 -10.54 2.75 3.45
CA ARG A 65 -11.91 2.26 3.37
C ARG A 65 -12.87 3.44 3.44
N LEU A 66 -13.82 3.45 2.51
CA LEU A 66 -14.90 4.43 2.38
C LEU A 66 -16.25 3.74 2.65
N PRO A 67 -16.66 3.57 3.94
CA PRO A 67 -17.84 2.76 4.27
C PRO A 67 -19.14 3.26 3.65
N GLN A 68 -19.24 4.57 3.43
CA GLN A 68 -20.43 5.25 2.91
C GLN A 68 -20.78 4.82 1.49
N VAL A 69 -19.76 4.47 0.72
CA VAL A 69 -19.85 4.07 -0.69
C VAL A 69 -19.38 2.63 -0.90
N SER A 70 -19.23 1.87 0.19
CA SER A 70 -18.78 0.47 0.20
C SER A 70 -17.57 0.21 -0.70
N SER A 71 -16.62 1.15 -0.72
CA SER A 71 -15.45 1.11 -1.60
C SER A 71 -14.15 1.14 -0.79
N ASP A 72 -13.14 0.46 -1.32
CA ASP A 72 -11.79 0.46 -0.80
C ASP A 72 -10.83 1.05 -1.85
N ILE A 73 -10.00 2.01 -1.43
CA ILE A 73 -8.92 2.57 -2.24
C ILE A 73 -7.63 1.93 -1.77
N VAL A 74 -6.86 1.38 -2.71
CA VAL A 74 -5.56 0.76 -2.44
C VAL A 74 -4.48 1.56 -3.14
N LEU A 75 -3.53 2.07 -2.38
CA LEU A 75 -2.31 2.71 -2.86
C LEU A 75 -1.17 1.71 -2.70
N SER A 76 -0.36 1.54 -3.74
CA SER A 76 0.82 0.68 -3.72
C SER A 76 2.02 1.46 -4.23
N LEU A 77 3.03 1.61 -3.39
CA LEU A 77 4.33 2.11 -3.76
C LEU A 77 5.33 0.94 -3.77
N THR A 78 6.01 0.74 -4.88
CA THR A 78 7.00 -0.33 -5.03
C THR A 78 8.35 0.25 -5.37
N SER A 79 9.40 -0.16 -4.64
CA SER A 79 10.78 0.25 -4.91
C SER A 79 11.69 -0.98 -4.99
N PRO A 80 12.60 -1.08 -5.97
CA PRO A 80 13.61 -2.14 -5.95
C PRO A 80 14.52 -1.99 -4.73
N LEU A 81 14.92 -3.11 -4.14
CA LEU A 81 15.92 -3.15 -3.08
C LEU A 81 17.24 -3.64 -3.66
N ASP A 82 18.27 -2.81 -3.58
CA ASP A 82 19.64 -3.26 -3.78
C ASP A 82 20.11 -3.95 -2.50
N HIS A 83 20.81 -5.09 -2.59
CA HIS A 83 21.27 -5.92 -1.44
C HIS A 83 22.31 -5.25 -0.51
N THR A 84 22.23 -3.94 -0.34
CA THR A 84 23.09 -3.12 0.52
C THR A 84 22.35 -2.77 1.80
N ASP A 85 23.06 -2.41 2.87
CA ASP A 85 22.48 -2.05 4.18
C ASP A 85 21.55 -0.80 4.18
N GLN A 86 21.17 -0.28 3.01
CA GLN A 86 20.27 0.87 2.83
C GLN A 86 18.78 0.54 2.93
N ASP A 87 18.40 -0.73 3.06
CA ASP A 87 17.01 -1.18 3.08
C ASP A 87 16.10 -0.44 4.07
N ASN A 88 16.64 -0.09 5.25
CA ASN A 88 15.86 0.56 6.30
C ASN A 88 15.57 2.04 6.00
N ASP A 89 16.48 2.72 5.30
CA ASP A 89 16.31 4.13 4.91
C ASP A 89 15.28 4.25 3.77
N GLU A 90 15.38 3.38 2.77
CA GLU A 90 14.41 3.32 1.67
C GLU A 90 13.01 2.94 2.14
N SER A 91 12.90 1.99 3.07
CA SER A 91 11.64 1.63 3.73
C SER A 91 10.96 2.84 4.39
N ARG A 92 11.74 3.64 5.13
CA ARG A 92 11.24 4.83 5.81
C ARG A 92 10.80 5.90 4.80
N LYS A 93 11.61 6.20 3.79
CA LYS A 93 11.27 7.19 2.75
C LYS A 93 9.98 6.83 2.01
N CYS A 94 9.85 5.56 1.62
CA CYS A 94 8.67 5.06 0.93
C CYS A 94 7.42 5.18 1.81
N LYS A 95 7.53 4.80 3.09
CA LYS A 95 6.46 4.94 4.07
C LYS A 95 6.07 6.41 4.30
N ASP A 96 7.04 7.30 4.44
CA ASP A 96 6.82 8.73 4.64
C ASP A 96 6.13 9.37 3.41
N CYS A 97 6.51 8.97 2.20
CA CYS A 97 5.84 9.39 0.96
C CYS A 97 4.36 8.97 0.94
N VAL A 98 4.06 7.72 1.30
CA VAL A 98 2.67 7.25 1.38
C VAL A 98 1.88 7.98 2.48
N LEU A 99 2.50 8.27 3.62
CA LEU A 99 1.88 9.09 4.67
C LEU A 99 1.57 10.50 4.20
N GLU A 100 2.46 11.12 3.42
CA GLU A 100 2.22 12.44 2.82
C GLU A 100 1.03 12.41 1.84
N ILE A 101 0.98 11.39 0.96
CA ILE A 101 -0.17 11.18 0.07
C ILE A 101 -1.46 11.06 0.90
N LEU A 102 -1.48 10.23 1.94
CA LEU A 102 -2.65 10.05 2.80
C LEU A 102 -3.07 11.32 3.55
N ARG A 103 -2.11 12.14 4.00
CA ARG A 103 -2.40 13.44 4.65
C ARG A 103 -3.01 14.44 3.68
N SER A 104 -2.61 14.39 2.42
CA SER A 104 -3.14 15.25 1.35
C SER A 104 -4.35 14.67 0.63
N PHE A 105 -4.79 13.46 0.99
CA PHE A 105 -5.85 12.76 0.28
C PHE A 105 -7.20 13.43 0.54
N GLU A 106 -7.82 13.91 -0.54
CA GLU A 106 -9.14 14.53 -0.51
C GLU A 106 -9.97 14.00 -1.68
N ILE A 107 -11.20 13.62 -1.41
CA ILE A 107 -12.18 13.28 -2.45
C ILE A 107 -12.94 14.55 -2.80
N GLN A 108 -12.63 15.11 -3.97
CA GLN A 108 -13.26 16.34 -4.45
C GLN A 108 -14.66 16.11 -5.03
N ASP A 109 -14.91 14.95 -5.62
CA ASP A 109 -16.19 14.60 -6.25
C ASP A 109 -16.67 13.22 -5.77
N TRP A 110 -17.66 13.22 -4.87
CA TRP A 110 -18.32 12.01 -4.38
C TRP A 110 -19.24 11.36 -5.41
N GLY A 111 -19.61 12.07 -6.48
CA GLY A 111 -20.40 11.52 -7.59
C GLY A 111 -19.68 10.39 -8.32
N LEU A 112 -18.34 10.30 -8.22
CA LEU A 112 -17.53 9.21 -8.77
C LEU A 112 -17.93 7.83 -8.24
N PHE A 113 -18.50 7.78 -7.04
CA PHE A 113 -18.93 6.53 -6.41
C PHE A 113 -20.41 6.21 -6.60
N THR A 114 -21.18 7.13 -7.20
CA THR A 114 -22.56 6.83 -7.57
C THR A 114 -22.55 5.93 -8.79
N SER A 115 -23.10 4.72 -8.66
CA SER A 115 -23.36 3.86 -9.80
C SER A 115 -24.31 4.59 -10.74
N ASN A 116 -23.84 4.92 -11.94
CA ASN A 116 -24.71 5.35 -13.04
C ASN A 116 -25.59 4.17 -13.46
N GLU A 117 -26.63 3.86 -12.68
CA GLU A 117 -27.74 3.04 -13.14
C GLU A 117 -28.46 3.84 -14.21
N ARG A 118 -28.01 3.68 -15.46
CA ARG A 118 -28.78 4.11 -16.63
C ARG A 118 -30.06 3.26 -16.67
N VAL A 119 -31.17 3.88 -16.27
CA VAL A 119 -32.54 3.42 -16.52
C VAL A 119 -32.80 3.37 -18.03
#